data_AF-A0A5P9QD12-F1
#
_entry.id   AF-A0A5P9QD12-F1
#
_cell.length_a   1.000
_cell.length_b   1.000
_cell.length_c   1.000
_cell.angle_alpha   90.00
_cell.angle_beta   90.00
_cell.angle_gamma   90.00
#
_symmetry.space_group_name_H-M   'P 1'
#
loop_
_entity.id
_entity.type
_entity.pdbx_description
1 polymer ?
#
loop_
_entity_poly.entity_id
_entity_poly.type
_entity_poly.pdbx_seq_one_letter_code
_entity_poly.pdbx_strand_id
1 'polypeptide(L)'
;MRNVFSGFRDFILRGNVVELAVAVVIGAAFTAVVNAVVQWFINPIIGAIFGKPNFDDIWDITLRHGAKADGSEDSVISVGHLLTAVVNFVLIAAAIYFLIVLPMNKINERRNRNKPAEETPVADDVQLLTEIRDLLAQQQRPGQHPGQTSGQPTPGQ
;
A
#
# COMPACT_ATOMS: atom_id res chain seq x y z
N MET A 1 19.93 -17.32 31.29
CA MET A 1 19.61 -16.12 30.49
C MET A 1 19.68 -16.39 28.97
N ARG A 2 19.05 -17.47 28.46
CA ARG A 2 19.09 -17.85 27.03
C ARG A 2 17.79 -17.51 26.28
N ASN A 3 16.88 -16.76 26.91
CA ASN A 3 15.45 -16.81 26.54
C ASN A 3 14.92 -15.55 25.83
N VAL A 4 15.74 -14.51 25.66
CA VAL A 4 15.31 -13.27 24.97
C VAL A 4 15.71 -13.27 23.50
N PHE A 5 16.93 -13.71 23.20
CA PHE A 5 17.45 -13.77 21.83
C PHE A 5 16.75 -14.84 20.99
N SER A 6 16.38 -15.99 21.57
CA SER A 6 15.58 -17.00 20.87
C SER A 6 14.14 -16.51 20.67
N GLY A 7 13.52 -15.92 21.70
CA GLY A 7 12.17 -15.36 21.59
C GLY A 7 12.05 -14.23 20.56
N PHE A 8 13.09 -13.38 20.45
CA PHE A 8 13.18 -12.35 19.41
C PHE A 8 13.36 -12.95 18.02
N ARG A 9 14.20 -13.96 17.87
CA ARG A 9 14.36 -14.70 16.60
C ARG A 9 13.04 -15.35 16.19
N ASP A 10 12.34 -16.01 17.10
CA ASP A 10 11.05 -16.67 16.84
C ASP A 10 9.91 -15.66 16.56
N PHE A 11 10.05 -14.42 17.03
CA PHE A 11 9.15 -13.31 16.68
C PHE A 11 9.41 -12.78 15.27
N ILE A 12 10.67 -12.55 14.90
CA ILE A 12 11.03 -12.08 13.55
C ILE A 12 10.77 -13.17 12.50
N LEU A 13 11.06 -14.44 12.80
CA LEU A 13 10.84 -15.57 11.90
C LEU A 13 9.36 -15.85 11.60
N ARG A 14 8.43 -15.13 12.24
CA ARG A 14 6.98 -15.26 12.00
C ARG A 14 6.53 -14.74 10.62
N GLY A 15 7.47 -14.46 9.71
CA GLY A 15 7.26 -14.10 8.29
C GLY A 15 6.71 -12.69 8.08
N ASN A 16 5.52 -12.45 8.61
CA ASN A 16 4.76 -11.20 8.49
C ASN A 16 5.53 -9.97 9.00
N VAL A 17 6.37 -10.11 10.02
CA VAL A 17 7.13 -8.97 10.60
C VAL A 17 8.30 -8.55 9.70
N VAL A 18 8.98 -9.51 9.07
CA VAL A 18 10.12 -9.23 8.19
C VAL A 18 9.66 -8.54 6.92
N GLU A 19 8.58 -9.03 6.31
CA GLU A 19 8.00 -8.43 5.10
C GLU A 19 7.54 -6.99 5.34
N LEU A 20 6.84 -6.74 6.46
CA LEU A 20 6.44 -5.39 6.85
C LEU A 20 7.64 -4.48 7.14
N ALA A 21 8.66 -4.99 7.85
CA ALA A 21 9.86 -4.21 8.15
C ALA A 21 10.60 -3.81 6.86
N VAL A 22 10.75 -4.75 5.92
CA VAL A 22 11.39 -4.49 4.62
C VAL A 22 10.58 -3.48 3.82
N ALA A 23 9.25 -3.60 3.77
CA ALA A 23 8.39 -2.65 3.09
C ALA A 23 8.55 -1.21 3.63
N VAL A 24 8.60 -1.04 4.96
CA VAL A 24 8.78 0.27 5.60
C VAL A 24 10.15 0.86 5.28
N VAL A 25 11.23 0.07 5.39
CA VAL A 25 12.60 0.54 5.10
C VAL A 25 12.75 0.94 3.64
N ILE A 26 12.23 0.14 2.71
CA ILE A 26 12.27 0.45 1.27
C ILE A 26 11.43 1.69 0.98
N GLY A 27 10.25 1.82 1.58
CA GLY A 27 9.39 3.01 1.42
C GLY A 27 10.08 4.30 1.88
N ALA A 28 10.79 4.26 3.02
CA ALA A 28 11.56 5.39 3.53
C ALA A 28 12.74 5.74 2.61
N ALA A 29 13.53 4.74 2.21
CA ALA A 29 14.66 4.95 1.30
C ALA A 29 14.21 5.53 -0.06
N PHE A 30 13.10 5.00 -0.59
CA PHE A 30 12.53 5.47 -1.85
C PHE A 30 12.04 6.92 -1.75
N THR A 31 11.35 7.27 -0.66
CA THR A 31 10.91 8.65 -0.40
C THR A 31 12.09 9.61 -0.36
N ALA A 32 13.21 9.22 0.26
CA ALA A 32 14.43 10.04 0.30
C ALA A 32 15.01 10.28 -1.10
N VAL A 33 15.00 9.28 -1.98
CA VAL A 33 15.46 9.43 -3.38
C VAL A 33 14.57 10.40 -4.15
N VAL A 34 13.25 10.26 -4.04
CA VAL A 34 12.31 11.18 -4.74
C VAL A 34 12.47 12.60 -4.22
N ASN A 35 12.55 12.78 -2.90
CA ASN A 35 12.78 14.09 -2.29
C ASN A 35 14.07 14.74 -2.78
N ALA A 36 15.16 13.96 -2.90
CA ALA A 36 16.42 14.45 -3.45
C ALA A 36 16.24 14.93 -4.90
N VAL A 37 15.53 14.19 -5.74
CA VAL A 37 15.27 14.63 -7.12
C VAL A 37 14.45 15.91 -7.16
N VAL A 38 13.40 16.02 -6.33
CA VAL A 38 12.59 17.25 -6.28
C VAL A 38 13.44 18.43 -5.79
N GLN A 39 14.22 18.24 -4.73
CA GLN A 39 15.06 19.29 -4.14
C GLN A 39 16.18 19.74 -5.07
N TRP A 40 16.87 18.81 -5.73
CA TRP A 40 18.08 19.11 -6.52
C TRP A 40 17.81 19.38 -8.00
N PHE A 41 16.70 18.89 -8.56
CA PHE A 41 16.37 19.10 -9.98
C PHE A 41 15.12 19.95 -10.17
N ILE A 42 14.01 19.63 -9.49
CA ILE A 42 12.73 20.30 -9.75
C ILE A 42 12.68 21.70 -9.14
N ASN A 43 13.06 21.87 -7.87
CA ASN A 43 13.03 23.16 -7.18
C ASN A 43 13.91 24.22 -7.87
N PRO A 44 15.14 23.91 -8.35
CA PRO A 44 15.93 24.88 -9.11
C PRO A 44 15.30 25.28 -10.45
N ILE A 45 14.63 24.36 -11.14
CA ILE A 45 13.92 24.67 -12.40
C ILE A 45 12.73 25.60 -12.11
N ILE A 46 11.97 25.32 -11.05
CA ILE A 46 10.89 26.20 -10.58
C ILE A 46 11.46 27.57 -10.19
N GLY A 47 12.58 27.60 -9.45
CA GLY A 47 13.26 28.82 -9.08
C GLY A 47 13.76 29.63 -10.28
N ALA A 48 14.23 28.98 -11.34
CA ALA A 48 14.66 29.65 -12.56
C ALA A 48 13.48 30.26 -13.34
N ILE A 49 12.28 29.66 -13.30
CA ILE A 49 11.10 30.12 -14.02
C ILE A 49 10.32 31.19 -13.22
N PHE A 50 10.15 30.97 -11.92
CA PHE A 50 9.31 31.80 -11.05
C PHE A 50 10.12 32.77 -10.17
N GLY A 51 11.45 32.75 -10.26
CA GLY A 51 12.35 33.63 -9.52
C GLY A 51 12.56 33.26 -8.06
N LYS A 52 11.78 32.33 -7.50
CA LYS A 52 11.93 31.80 -6.14
C LYS A 52 11.88 30.26 -6.14
N PRO A 53 12.86 29.58 -5.50
CA PRO A 53 12.90 28.11 -5.46
C PRO A 53 11.84 27.51 -4.52
N ASN A 54 11.27 28.32 -3.63
CA ASN A 54 10.28 27.96 -2.62
C ASN A 54 9.36 29.16 -2.33
N PHE A 55 8.16 28.89 -1.81
CA PHE A 55 7.14 29.90 -1.52
C PHE A 55 7.14 30.32 -0.06
N ASP A 56 8.21 29.99 0.68
CA ASP A 56 8.31 30.19 2.13
C ASP A 56 8.10 31.66 2.52
N ASP A 57 8.64 32.60 1.75
CA ASP A 57 8.50 34.04 2.00
C ASP A 57 7.21 34.67 1.42
N ILE A 58 6.29 33.86 0.87
CA ILE A 58 5.00 34.37 0.39
C ILE A 58 4.04 34.42 1.56
N TRP A 59 3.60 35.63 1.93
CA TRP A 59 2.59 35.86 2.95
C TRP A 59 3.00 35.38 4.36
N ASP A 60 4.23 35.69 4.76
CA ASP A 60 4.57 35.67 6.19
C ASP A 60 3.77 36.76 6.90
N ILE A 61 2.78 36.33 7.68
CA ILE A 61 2.07 37.19 8.60
C ILE A 61 2.85 37.13 9.91
N THR A 62 3.83 38.01 10.07
CA THR A 62 4.50 38.21 11.36
C THR A 62 3.48 38.78 12.35
N LEU A 63 2.96 37.93 13.24
CA LEU A 63 1.93 38.32 14.21
C LEU A 63 2.45 39.24 15.33
N ARG A 64 3.75 39.59 15.33
CA ARG A 64 4.32 40.53 16.31
C ARG A 64 5.52 41.29 15.76
N HIS A 65 5.32 42.58 15.45
CA HIS A 65 6.42 43.54 15.35
C HIS A 65 6.54 44.21 16.72
N GLY A 66 7.31 43.63 17.63
CA GLY A 66 7.38 44.17 18.99
C GLY A 66 8.39 43.46 19.86
N ALA A 67 9.59 44.04 19.95
CA ALA A 67 10.66 43.67 20.87
C ALA A 67 10.13 43.39 22.29
N LYS A 68 10.27 42.13 22.78
CA LYS A 68 10.16 41.80 24.21
C LYS A 68 11.06 40.62 24.62
N ALA A 69 12.18 40.99 25.26
CA ALA A 69 12.71 40.58 26.57
C ALA A 69 12.76 39.11 27.09
N ASP A 70 12.18 38.08 26.49
CA ASP A 70 12.07 36.76 27.17
C ASP A 70 12.44 35.51 26.34
N GLY A 71 13.21 35.65 25.26
CA GLY A 71 13.90 34.51 24.62
C GLY A 71 13.03 33.34 24.11
N SER A 72 11.71 33.48 24.05
CA SER A 72 10.79 32.50 23.48
C SER A 72 10.57 32.82 22.00
N GLU A 73 10.63 31.78 21.15
CA GLU A 73 10.63 31.93 19.70
C GLU A 73 9.39 32.66 19.18
N ASP A 74 9.60 33.59 18.25
CA ASP A 74 8.52 34.33 17.59
C ASP A 74 7.56 33.33 16.93
N SER A 75 6.30 33.31 17.37
CA SER A 75 5.25 32.52 16.73
C SER A 75 4.84 33.19 15.41
N VAL A 76 5.62 32.93 14.36
CA VAL A 76 5.30 33.33 12.99
C VAL A 76 4.36 32.29 12.39
N ILE A 77 3.17 32.72 11.97
CA ILE A 77 2.30 31.87 11.12
C ILE A 77 2.74 32.10 9.68
N SER A 78 3.64 31.24 9.22
CA SER A 78 4.14 31.24 7.85
C SER A 78 3.21 30.45 6.94
N VAL A 79 2.24 31.14 6.33
CA VAL A 79 1.36 30.56 5.31
C VAL A 79 2.18 30.07 4.10
N GLY A 80 3.31 30.74 3.82
CA GLY A 80 4.25 30.37 2.76
C GLY A 80 4.83 28.97 2.92
N HIS A 81 5.21 28.58 4.15
CA HIS A 81 5.72 27.23 4.42
C HIS A 81 4.68 26.13 4.15
N LEU A 82 3.40 26.38 4.49
CA LEU A 82 2.33 25.44 4.18
C LEU A 82 2.15 25.30 2.67
N LEU A 83 2.18 26.41 1.93
CA LEU A 83 2.06 26.40 0.47
C LEU A 83 3.25 25.65 -0.18
N THR A 84 4.47 25.91 0.26
CA THR A 84 5.67 25.16 -0.18
C THR A 84 5.50 23.67 0.08
N ALA A 85 5.04 23.27 1.27
CA ALA A 85 4.82 21.86 1.61
C ALA A 85 3.78 21.19 0.70
N VAL A 86 2.67 21.88 0.40
CA VAL A 86 1.63 21.37 -0.51
C VAL A 86 2.17 21.23 -1.94
N VAL A 87 2.88 22.24 -2.45
CA VAL A 87 3.46 22.16 -3.80
C VAL A 87 4.48 21.03 -3.88
N ASN A 88 5.36 20.90 -2.89
CA ASN A 88 6.34 19.81 -2.84
C ASN A 88 5.65 18.44 -2.80
N PHE A 89 4.59 18.28 -1.99
CA PHE A 89 3.79 17.06 -1.96
C PHE A 89 3.21 16.71 -3.33
N VAL A 90 2.63 17.68 -4.06
CA VAL A 90 2.10 17.47 -5.41
C VAL A 90 3.21 17.07 -6.39
N LEU A 91 4.39 17.68 -6.30
CA LEU A 91 5.53 17.35 -7.15
C LEU A 91 6.04 15.93 -6.90
N ILE A 92 6.18 15.53 -5.64
CA ILE A 92 6.56 14.16 -5.24
C ILE A 92 5.51 13.16 -5.75
N ALA A 93 4.23 13.43 -5.53
CA ALA A 93 3.14 12.58 -5.99
C ALA A 93 3.15 12.43 -7.53
N ALA A 94 3.37 13.52 -8.25
CA ALA A 94 3.51 13.51 -9.70
C ALA A 94 4.73 12.69 -10.16
N ALA A 95 5.88 12.85 -9.51
CA ALA A 95 7.08 12.08 -9.80
C ALA A 95 6.85 10.58 -9.59
N ILE A 96 6.25 10.17 -8.47
CA ILE A 96 5.92 8.76 -8.20
C ILE A 96 4.94 8.22 -9.24
N TYR A 97 3.90 8.99 -9.57
CA TYR A 97 2.89 8.58 -10.54
C TYR A 97 3.50 8.37 -11.93
N PHE A 98 4.26 9.34 -12.44
CA PHE A 98 4.84 9.24 -13.79
C PHE A 98 5.98 8.23 -13.90
N LEU A 99 6.80 8.09 -12.86
CA LEU A 99 8.04 7.31 -12.93
C LEU A 99 7.86 5.85 -12.48
N ILE A 100 6.85 5.56 -11.64
CA ILE A 100 6.55 4.20 -11.17
C ILE A 100 5.17 3.74 -11.64
N VAL A 101 4.12 4.47 -11.28
CA VAL A 101 2.74 3.97 -11.45
C VAL A 101 2.40 3.83 -12.92
N LEU A 102 2.72 4.83 -13.74
CA LEU A 102 2.45 4.84 -15.17
C LEU A 102 3.19 3.72 -15.94
N PRO A 103 4.52 3.52 -15.79
CA PRO A 103 5.20 2.41 -16.46
C PRO A 103 4.77 1.05 -15.91
N MET A 104 4.53 0.93 -14.59
CA MET A 104 4.04 -0.32 -14.02
C MET A 104 2.65 -0.67 -14.58
N ASN A 105 1.75 0.30 -14.67
CA ASN A 105 0.43 0.09 -15.25
C ASN A 105 0.51 -0.30 -16.74
N LYS A 106 1.41 0.35 -17.50
CA LYS A 106 1.66 0.01 -18.91
C LYS A 106 2.27 -1.38 -19.09
N ILE A 107 3.17 -1.80 -18.20
CA ILE A 107 3.75 -3.16 -18.23
C ILE A 107 2.67 -4.18 -17.87
N ASN A 108 1.87 -3.93 -16.83
CA ASN A 108 0.77 -4.81 -16.43
C ASN A 108 -0.27 -4.95 -17.54
N GLU A 109 -0.63 -3.86 -18.22
CA GLU A 109 -1.56 -3.90 -19.35
C GLU A 109 -1.00 -4.77 -20.50
N ARG A 110 0.31 -4.66 -20.79
CA ARG A 110 0.97 -5.48 -21.82
C ARG A 110 1.13 -6.95 -21.40
N ARG A 111 1.33 -7.22 -20.11
CA ARG A 111 1.43 -8.57 -19.54
C ARG A 111 0.07 -9.26 -19.50
N ASN A 112 -0.99 -8.54 -19.13
CA ASN A 112 -2.37 -9.04 -19.08
C ASN A 112 -2.97 -9.26 -20.48
N ARG A 113 -2.43 -8.62 -21.52
CA ARG A 113 -2.84 -8.85 -22.91
C ARG A 113 -2.26 -10.13 -23.52
N ASN A 114 -1.21 -10.69 -22.92
CA ASN A 114 -0.49 -11.88 -23.42
C ASN A 114 -0.53 -13.08 -22.44
N LYS A 115 -1.23 -12.97 -21.31
CA LYS A 115 -1.49 -14.05 -20.37
C LYS A 115 -3.00 -14.21 -20.22
N PRO A 116 -3.58 -15.43 -20.36
CA PRO A 116 -4.86 -15.71 -19.72
C PRO A 116 -4.67 -15.32 -18.24
N ALA A 117 -5.64 -14.57 -17.70
CA ALA A 117 -5.61 -13.99 -16.36
C ALA A 117 -4.67 -14.77 -15.44
N GLU A 118 -3.54 -14.17 -15.05
CA GLU A 118 -2.81 -14.72 -13.92
C GLU A 118 -3.80 -14.68 -12.77
N GLU A 119 -4.33 -15.87 -12.43
CA GLU A 119 -4.88 -16.14 -11.14
C GLU A 119 -3.79 -15.68 -10.17
N THR A 120 -3.97 -14.49 -9.57
CA THR A 120 -3.50 -14.28 -8.20
C THR A 120 -3.83 -15.58 -7.51
N PRO A 121 -2.85 -16.31 -6.94
CA PRO A 121 -3.11 -17.60 -6.32
C PRO A 121 -4.30 -17.35 -5.42
N VAL A 122 -5.42 -17.91 -5.83
CA VAL A 122 -6.68 -17.74 -5.14
C VAL A 122 -6.34 -18.28 -3.77
N ALA A 123 -6.37 -17.42 -2.74
CA ALA A 123 -5.93 -17.79 -1.40
C ALA A 123 -6.47 -19.19 -1.11
N ASP A 124 -5.65 -20.11 -0.60
CA ASP A 124 -6.01 -21.54 -0.52
C ASP A 124 -7.44 -21.73 0.03
N ASP A 125 -7.84 -20.89 0.98
CA ASP A 125 -9.20 -20.80 1.51
C ASP A 125 -10.29 -20.59 0.43
N VAL A 126 -10.09 -19.65 -0.48
CA VAL A 126 -11.03 -19.36 -1.58
C VAL A 126 -11.04 -20.50 -2.61
N GLN A 127 -9.92 -21.21 -2.82
CA GLN A 127 -9.87 -22.43 -3.63
C GLN A 127 -10.67 -23.55 -2.97
N LEU A 128 -10.40 -23.83 -1.70
CA LEU A 128 -11.11 -24.81 -0.88
C LEU A 128 -12.61 -24.49 -0.81
N LEU A 129 -12.99 -23.22 -0.65
CA LEU A 129 -14.39 -22.81 -0.65
C LEU A 129 -15.06 -23.01 -2.01
N THR A 130 -14.32 -22.84 -3.11
CA THR A 130 -14.82 -23.11 -4.46
C THR A 130 -15.05 -24.60 -4.65
N GLU A 131 -14.12 -25.45 -4.22
CA GLU A 131 -14.26 -26.91 -4.24
C GLU A 131 -15.44 -27.37 -3.36
N ILE A 132 -15.55 -26.85 -2.13
CA ILE A 132 -16.65 -27.15 -1.21
C ILE A 132 -18.00 -26.76 -1.83
N ARG A 133 -18.10 -25.58 -2.45
CA ARG A 133 -19.31 -25.13 -3.16
C ARG A 133 -19.68 -26.11 -4.26
N ASP A 134 -18.71 -26.53 -5.06
CA ASP A 134 -18.95 -27.41 -6.21
C ASP A 134 -19.37 -28.82 -5.76
N LEU A 135 -18.78 -29.33 -4.66
CA LEU A 135 -19.19 -30.58 -4.01
C LEU A 135 -20.61 -30.49 -3.43
N LEU A 136 -20.94 -29.40 -2.72
CA LEU A 136 -22.29 -29.14 -2.20
C LEU A 136 -23.32 -29.01 -3.33
N ALA A 137 -22.98 -28.33 -4.42
CA ALA A 137 -23.85 -28.18 -5.58
C ALA A 137 -24.11 -29.54 -6.27
N GLN A 138 -23.12 -30.44 -6.32
CA GLN A 138 -23.32 -31.81 -6.79
C GLN A 138 -24.23 -32.61 -5.85
N GLN A 139 -24.07 -32.46 -4.54
CA GLN A 139 -24.86 -33.17 -3.53
C GLN A 139 -26.31 -32.69 -3.45
N GLN A 140 -26.55 -31.42 -3.77
CA GLN A 140 -27.90 -30.80 -3.81
C GLN A 140 -28.67 -31.08 -5.11
N ARG A 141 -28.07 -31.72 -6.13
CA ARG A 141 -28.80 -32.13 -7.34
C ARG A 141 -29.80 -33.25 -6.98
N PRO A 142 -31.12 -33.01 -7.04
CA PRO A 142 -32.12 -33.99 -6.64
C PRO A 142 -32.27 -35.02 -7.77
N GLY A 143 -31.62 -36.17 -7.64
CA GLY A 143 -31.69 -37.20 -8.68
C GLY A 143 -31.31 -38.64 -8.31
N GLN A 144 -30.66 -38.90 -7.17
CA GLN A 144 -30.28 -40.28 -6.81
C GLN A 144 -30.49 -40.54 -5.32
N HIS A 145 -31.76 -40.68 -4.93
CA HIS A 145 -32.12 -41.65 -3.89
C HIS A 145 -32.38 -42.97 -4.61
N PRO A 146 -31.52 -44.00 -4.52
CA PRO A 146 -31.90 -45.34 -4.93
C PRO A 146 -33.04 -45.75 -3.99
N GLY A 147 -34.24 -45.83 -4.54
CA GLY A 147 -35.44 -46.21 -3.82
C GLY A 147 -35.24 -47.51 -3.06
N GLN A 148 -35.52 -47.47 -1.76
CA GLN A 148 -36.05 -48.62 -1.05
C GLN A 148 -37.35 -49.03 -1.76
N THR A 149 -37.46 -50.29 -2.20
CA THR A 149 -38.67 -51.15 -2.18
C THR A 149 -38.56 -52.26 -3.23
N SER A 150 -38.07 -53.43 -2.83
CA SER A 150 -38.43 -54.69 -3.49
C SER A 150 -38.50 -55.77 -2.41
N GLY A 151 -39.70 -56.33 -2.28
CA GLY A 151 -40.17 -57.03 -1.10
C GLY A 151 -39.47 -58.36 -0.83
N GLN A 152 -39.39 -58.67 0.47
CA GLN A 152 -39.01 -59.98 0.96
C GLN A 152 -40.24 -60.58 1.66
N PRO A 153 -40.95 -61.56 1.08
CA PRO A 153 -41.88 -62.38 1.83
C PRO A 153 -41.11 -63.48 2.57
N THR A 154 -41.44 -63.61 3.84
CA THR A 154 -40.99 -64.58 4.85
C THR A 154 -41.07 -66.04 4.37
N PRO A 155 -40.11 -66.91 4.71
CA PRO A 155 -40.25 -68.35 4.49
C PRO A 155 -41.10 -68.96 5.62
N GLY A 156 -42.27 -69.49 5.26
CA GLY A 156 -43.13 -70.21 6.18
C GLY A 156 -44.03 -71.18 5.43
N GLN A 157 -43.79 -72.47 5.69
CA GLN A 157 -44.45 -73.70 5.21
C GLN A 157 -43.80 -74.37 3.99
#